data_AF-A0A2V6T8F8-F1
#
_entry.id   AF-A0A2V6T8F8-F1
#
_cell.length_a   1.000
_cell.length_b   1.000
_cell.length_c   1.000
_cell.angle_alpha   90.00
_cell.angle_beta   90.00
_cell.angle_gamma   90.00
#
_symmetry.space_group_name_H-M   'P 1'
#
loop_
_entity.id
_entity.type
_entity.pdbx_description
1 polymer ?
#
loop_
_entity_poly.entity_id
_entity_poly.type
_entity_poly.pdbx_seq_one_letter_code
_entity_poly.pdbx_strand_id
1 'polypeptide(L)'
;MSDEQEHFLEEYFRRTLLPVLTPLAVDPGHPFPYLGNRSPCLVVSIRPSTPSALPVSSLSVIHIPSQVLPRFVALPDSTGKHVFMLLEDVIRQHLPSIYNGYDIVSSSAIRVTRDADLHARGGAADLLASIEEGVRERRLGTAVRLQYDADLSSDILATLLDELELSPGDLYEGEAFTAFSDLFQLHAALDLPRLKDRPLPPQPVPAFESASDIWTAIRAGDVLAHHPYHAFDAVTRFVHEAAVDPKVLAIKMTLYRVSPASPIAHALRTAVENGKEVTVLVELQARFDEEANIRWARALEEVGAHVVYGRAGLKTHCKACLVVRQDTDGLRRYCHLATGNYNVRTGGVYGDLGLFTCRDSFGDDLTALFNLLTGHMRPREFHHLLLAPTDLREGLVERIRREATHARAGRSARIIAKMNGLVDRRLIEELYGASEAGVRIDLIVRGRCTKLAIRSRRSAWRAGRTSDGSPRSWGIALPKWSSGTITSSSRTSRGGMGRSWPR
;
A
#
# COMPACT_ATOMS: atom_id res chain seq x y z
N MET A 1 -1.04 8.32 -37.96
CA MET A 1 0.42 8.32 -37.75
C MET A 1 1.03 9.22 -38.80
N SER A 2 2.05 10.00 -38.45
CA SER A 2 2.91 10.69 -39.44
C SER A 2 4.15 9.86 -39.76
N ASP A 3 4.79 10.11 -40.91
CA ASP A 3 5.98 9.39 -41.36
C ASP A 3 7.13 9.45 -40.32
N GLU A 4 7.30 10.61 -39.66
CA GLU A 4 8.31 10.79 -38.60
C GLU A 4 8.04 9.88 -37.40
N GLN A 5 6.77 9.76 -36.99
CA GLN A 5 6.38 8.92 -35.87
C GLN A 5 6.47 7.43 -36.21
N GLU A 6 6.14 7.05 -37.45
CA GLU A 6 6.28 5.68 -37.92
C GLU A 6 7.75 5.24 -37.96
N HIS A 7 8.63 6.10 -38.49
CA HIS A 7 10.07 5.84 -38.47
C HIS A 7 10.64 5.75 -37.05
N PHE A 8 10.19 6.63 -36.15
CA PHE A 8 10.57 6.55 -34.74
C PHE A 8 10.15 5.23 -34.10
N LEU A 9 8.90 4.78 -34.34
CA LEU A 9 8.39 3.53 -33.81
C LEU A 9 9.15 2.31 -34.35
N GLU A 10 9.49 2.31 -35.64
CA GLU A 10 10.28 1.23 -36.25
C GLU A 10 11.67 1.11 -35.61
N GLU A 11 12.38 2.24 -35.45
CA GLU A 11 13.69 2.25 -34.79
C GLU A 11 13.58 1.89 -33.29
N TYR A 12 12.58 2.42 -32.59
CA TYR A 12 12.31 2.09 -31.19
C TYR A 12 12.03 0.60 -31.02
N PHE A 13 11.18 0.03 -31.88
CA PHE A 13 10.87 -1.39 -31.89
C PHE A 13 12.13 -2.22 -32.10
N ARG A 14 12.89 -1.96 -33.16
CA ARG A 14 14.07 -2.75 -33.52
C ARG A 14 15.18 -2.67 -32.47
N ARG A 15 15.48 -1.47 -31.96
CA ARG A 15 16.63 -1.25 -31.07
C ARG A 15 16.34 -1.45 -29.59
N THR A 16 15.10 -1.22 -29.17
CA THR A 16 14.73 -1.18 -27.75
C THR A 16 13.78 -2.30 -27.38
N LEU A 17 12.72 -2.52 -28.16
CA LEU A 17 11.64 -3.43 -27.79
C LEU A 17 11.94 -4.88 -28.17
N LEU A 18 12.25 -5.15 -29.43
CA LEU A 18 12.50 -6.49 -29.95
C LEU A 18 13.57 -7.28 -29.15
N PRO A 19 14.69 -6.68 -28.69
CA PRO A 19 15.69 -7.40 -27.89
C PRO A 19 15.20 -7.90 -26.52
N VAL A 20 14.09 -7.34 -26.00
CA VAL A 20 13.53 -7.71 -24.69
C VAL A 20 12.21 -8.47 -24.81
N LEU A 21 11.71 -8.70 -26.03
CA LEU A 21 10.50 -9.49 -26.26
C LEU A 21 10.85 -10.97 -26.44
N THR A 22 10.07 -11.82 -25.79
CA THR A 22 10.13 -13.27 -25.96
C THR A 22 8.72 -13.78 -26.27
N PRO A 23 8.40 -14.10 -27.54
CA PRO A 23 7.17 -14.80 -27.89
C PRO A 23 7.19 -16.22 -27.33
N LEU A 24 6.09 -16.63 -26.71
CA LEU A 24 5.94 -17.94 -26.08
C LEU A 24 4.84 -18.71 -26.81
N ALA A 25 5.22 -19.68 -27.62
CA ALA A 25 4.27 -20.57 -28.28
C ALA A 25 3.48 -21.38 -27.24
N VAL A 26 2.18 -21.55 -27.49
CA VAL A 26 1.32 -22.47 -26.75
C VAL A 26 1.18 -23.72 -27.60
N ASP A 27 1.65 -24.85 -27.08
CA ASP A 27 1.57 -26.14 -27.75
C ASP A 27 1.42 -27.28 -26.72
N PRO A 28 0.89 -28.46 -27.12
CA PRO A 28 0.66 -29.57 -26.19
C PRO A 28 1.93 -30.20 -25.60
N GLY A 29 3.11 -29.93 -26.17
CA GLY A 29 4.39 -30.48 -25.74
C GLY A 29 5.06 -29.69 -24.61
N HIS A 30 4.56 -28.48 -24.31
CA HIS A 30 5.11 -27.62 -23.27
C HIS A 30 4.02 -27.17 -22.28
N PRO A 31 4.35 -26.92 -21.01
CA PRO A 31 3.43 -26.30 -20.07
C PRO A 31 2.97 -24.92 -20.58
N PHE A 32 1.71 -24.57 -20.30
CA PHE A 32 1.16 -23.28 -20.66
C PHE A 32 2.03 -22.12 -20.11
N PRO A 33 2.30 -21.06 -20.90
CA PRO A 33 3.12 -19.93 -20.48
C PRO A 33 2.60 -19.28 -19.19
N TYR A 34 3.50 -19.08 -18.22
CA TYR A 34 3.13 -18.43 -16.97
C TYR A 34 2.73 -16.96 -17.21
N LEU A 35 1.47 -16.63 -16.93
CA LEU A 35 0.96 -15.25 -17.00
C LEU A 35 1.17 -14.51 -15.67
N GLY A 36 2.01 -13.46 -15.70
CA GLY A 36 2.38 -12.67 -14.53
C GLY A 36 1.23 -11.92 -13.87
N ASN A 37 1.25 -11.85 -12.53
CA ASN A 37 0.24 -11.13 -11.76
C ASN A 37 0.16 -9.65 -12.15
N ARG A 38 -1.03 -9.18 -12.52
CA ARG A 38 -1.37 -7.80 -12.93
C ARG A 38 -0.53 -7.24 -14.07
N SER A 39 0.18 -8.09 -14.81
CA SER A 39 1.00 -7.71 -15.95
C SER A 39 0.22 -7.95 -17.25
N PRO A 40 0.11 -6.95 -18.13
CA PRO A 40 -0.57 -7.14 -19.41
C PRO A 40 0.25 -8.07 -20.31
N CYS A 41 -0.45 -8.87 -21.12
CA CYS A 41 0.11 -9.76 -22.11
C CYS A 41 -0.70 -9.63 -23.40
N LEU A 42 -0.09 -9.92 -24.55
CA LEU A 42 -0.80 -10.12 -25.81
C LEU A 42 -0.91 -11.61 -26.10
N VAL A 43 -2.13 -12.04 -26.42
CA VAL A 43 -2.40 -13.36 -26.97
C VAL A 43 -2.57 -13.19 -28.47
N VAL A 44 -1.74 -13.90 -29.24
CA VAL A 44 -1.66 -13.78 -30.69
C VAL A 44 -2.03 -15.12 -31.31
N SER A 45 -3.10 -15.13 -32.10
CA SER A 45 -3.42 -16.28 -32.94
C SER A 45 -2.64 -16.17 -34.24
N ILE A 46 -1.89 -17.22 -34.57
CA ILE A 46 -0.99 -17.26 -35.72
C ILE A 46 -1.30 -18.48 -36.59
N ARG A 47 -1.01 -18.37 -37.88
CA ARG A 47 -1.16 -19.47 -38.84
C ARG A 47 0.08 -19.54 -39.73
N PRO A 48 0.71 -20.70 -39.94
CA PRO A 48 1.84 -20.78 -40.85
C PRO A 48 1.44 -20.32 -42.25
N SER A 49 2.19 -19.37 -42.81
CA SER A 49 2.00 -18.91 -44.19
C SER A 49 2.64 -19.89 -45.19
N THR A 50 3.62 -20.68 -44.74
CA THR A 50 4.34 -21.69 -45.54
C THR A 50 4.53 -22.99 -44.76
N PRO A 51 4.57 -24.16 -45.42
CA PRO A 51 4.94 -25.42 -44.78
C PRO A 51 6.33 -25.32 -44.14
N SER A 52 6.42 -25.65 -42.85
CA SER A 52 7.67 -25.65 -42.10
C SER A 52 7.94 -27.05 -41.55
N ALA A 53 9.22 -27.44 -41.52
CA ALA A 53 9.66 -28.66 -40.86
C ALA A 53 9.79 -28.50 -39.33
N LEU A 54 9.66 -27.27 -38.82
CA LEU A 54 9.68 -26.95 -37.39
C LEU A 54 8.27 -27.10 -36.79
N PRO A 55 8.17 -27.30 -35.45
CA PRO A 55 6.89 -27.33 -34.76
C PRO A 55 6.05 -26.09 -35.07
N VAL A 56 4.78 -26.32 -35.39
CA VAL A 56 3.80 -25.28 -35.66
C VAL A 56 2.97 -25.05 -34.41
N SER A 57 2.81 -23.78 -34.04
CA SER A 57 1.82 -23.36 -33.05
C SER A 57 0.76 -22.48 -33.71
N SER A 58 -0.46 -22.52 -33.19
CA SER A 58 -1.59 -21.67 -33.60
C SER A 58 -1.83 -20.50 -32.65
N LEU A 59 -1.12 -20.47 -31.52
CA LEU A 59 -1.35 -19.53 -30.43
C LEU A 59 -0.03 -19.19 -29.75
N SER A 60 0.23 -17.90 -29.55
CA SER A 60 1.44 -17.43 -28.88
C SER A 60 1.12 -16.32 -27.89
N VAL A 61 1.89 -16.24 -26.82
CA VAL A 61 1.77 -15.22 -25.78
C VAL A 61 3.01 -14.34 -25.80
N ILE A 62 2.81 -13.02 -25.78
CA ILE A 62 3.88 -12.03 -25.59
C ILE A 62 3.64 -11.29 -24.29
N HIS A 63 4.60 -11.34 -23.37
CA HIS A 63 4.57 -10.49 -22.19
C HIS A 63 4.92 -9.05 -22.55
N ILE A 64 4.13 -8.09 -22.05
CA ILE A 64 4.44 -6.67 -22.21
C ILE A 64 5.53 -6.30 -21.18
N PRO A 65 6.71 -5.83 -21.59
CA PRO A 65 7.85 -5.62 -20.69
C PRO A 65 7.74 -4.30 -19.90
N SER A 66 6.57 -4.01 -19.33
CA SER A 66 6.26 -2.75 -18.62
C SER A 66 7.01 -2.56 -17.28
N GLN A 67 7.74 -3.59 -16.83
CA GLN A 67 8.62 -3.52 -15.66
C GLN A 67 9.97 -2.87 -15.96
N VAL A 68 10.43 -2.95 -17.22
CA VAL A 68 11.73 -2.44 -17.66
C VAL A 68 11.60 -1.28 -18.65
N LEU A 69 10.47 -1.20 -19.37
CA LEU A 69 10.15 -0.12 -20.30
C LEU A 69 8.88 0.61 -19.87
N PRO A 70 8.76 1.93 -20.14
CA PRO A 70 7.52 2.65 -19.90
C PRO A 70 6.41 2.07 -20.79
N ARG A 71 5.20 1.89 -20.23
CA ARG A 71 4.06 1.39 -20.99
C ARG A 71 3.53 2.43 -21.98
N PHE A 72 3.74 3.71 -21.71
CA PHE A 72 3.37 4.81 -22.61
C PHE A 72 4.60 5.30 -23.36
N VAL A 73 4.71 4.94 -24.63
CA VAL A 73 5.81 5.36 -25.52
C VAL A 73 5.50 6.75 -26.04
N ALA A 74 6.35 7.72 -25.71
CA ALA A 74 6.23 9.09 -26.21
C ALA A 74 6.63 9.13 -27.69
N LEU A 75 5.78 9.75 -28.52
CA LEU A 75 6.00 9.89 -29.96
C LEU A 75 6.43 11.33 -30.29
N PRO A 76 7.31 11.52 -31.29
CA PRO A 76 7.64 12.84 -31.77
C PRO A 76 6.41 13.53 -32.36
N ASP A 77 6.26 14.83 -32.13
CA ASP A 77 5.20 15.64 -32.71
C ASP A 77 5.68 17.07 -32.95
N SER A 78 5.70 17.49 -34.20
CA SER A 78 6.16 18.82 -34.63
C SER A 78 5.13 19.93 -34.35
N THR A 79 3.90 19.60 -33.98
CA THR A 79 2.85 20.57 -33.64
C THR A 79 2.87 21.00 -32.16
N GLY A 80 3.79 20.43 -31.37
CA GLY A 80 3.92 20.68 -29.94
C GLY A 80 2.89 19.94 -29.08
N LYS A 81 2.19 18.94 -29.63
CA LYS A 81 1.29 18.08 -28.86
C LYS A 81 2.09 16.99 -28.15
N HIS A 82 1.58 16.54 -27.01
CA HIS A 82 2.09 15.33 -26.38
C HIS A 82 1.32 14.12 -26.90
N VAL A 83 2.00 13.27 -27.67
CA VAL A 83 1.42 12.07 -28.29
C VAL A 83 2.07 10.85 -27.66
N PHE A 84 1.25 9.88 -27.26
CA PHE A 84 1.70 8.61 -26.69
C PHE A 84 1.01 7.45 -27.38
N MET A 85 1.72 6.32 -27.46
CA MET A 85 1.17 5.03 -27.87
C MET A 85 1.40 4.01 -26.75
N LEU A 86 0.45 3.10 -26.54
CA LEU A 86 0.63 2.01 -25.59
C LEU A 86 1.68 1.03 -26.12
N LEU A 87 2.49 0.47 -25.23
CA LEU A 87 3.55 -0.46 -25.59
C LEU A 87 2.99 -1.72 -26.28
N GLU A 88 1.83 -2.21 -25.82
CA GLU A 88 1.11 -3.29 -26.49
C GLU A 88 0.67 -2.95 -27.91
N ASP A 89 0.31 -1.69 -28.21
CA ASP A 89 -0.07 -1.28 -29.56
C ASP A 89 1.16 -1.17 -30.47
N VAL A 90 2.31 -0.72 -29.94
CA VAL A 90 3.58 -0.77 -30.66
C VAL A 90 3.93 -2.20 -31.03
N ILE A 91 3.79 -3.14 -30.08
CA ILE A 91 4.03 -4.56 -30.34
C ILE A 91 3.05 -5.09 -31.39
N ARG A 92 1.76 -4.75 -31.26
CA ARG A 92 0.69 -5.15 -32.19
C ARG A 92 1.00 -4.72 -33.62
N GLN A 93 1.49 -3.49 -33.83
CA GLN A 93 1.87 -2.98 -35.16
C GLN A 93 3.05 -3.74 -35.78
N HIS A 94 3.95 -4.28 -34.96
CA HIS A 94 5.15 -5.00 -35.42
C HIS A 94 5.07 -6.53 -35.29
N LEU A 95 3.89 -7.11 -35.00
CA LEU A 95 3.70 -8.56 -34.97
C LEU A 95 4.19 -9.28 -36.25
N PRO A 96 3.99 -8.75 -37.47
CA PRO A 96 4.51 -9.40 -38.68
C PRO A 96 6.05 -9.54 -38.68
N SER A 97 6.77 -8.62 -38.04
CA SER A 97 8.23 -8.68 -37.91
C SER A 97 8.67 -9.71 -36.85
N ILE A 98 7.82 -9.98 -35.86
CA ILE A 98 8.07 -10.96 -34.79
C ILE A 98 7.81 -12.38 -35.31
N TYR A 99 6.68 -12.59 -35.98
CA TYR A 99 6.24 -13.91 -36.44
C TYR A 99 6.51 -14.11 -37.93
N ASN A 100 7.79 -14.07 -38.31
CA ASN A 100 8.19 -14.31 -39.70
C ASN A 100 7.77 -15.72 -40.16
N GLY A 101 7.10 -15.82 -41.31
CA GLY A 101 6.56 -17.08 -41.85
C GLY A 101 5.17 -17.46 -41.31
N TYR A 102 4.52 -16.58 -40.55
CA TYR A 102 3.16 -16.75 -40.06
C TYR A 102 2.26 -15.57 -40.43
N ASP A 103 1.00 -15.87 -40.72
CA ASP A 103 -0.07 -14.90 -40.82
C ASP A 103 -0.64 -14.65 -39.43
N ILE A 104 -0.76 -13.37 -39.06
CA ILE A 104 -1.42 -12.97 -37.82
C ILE A 104 -2.94 -13.02 -38.03
N VAL A 105 -3.62 -13.91 -37.32
CA VAL A 105 -5.08 -14.07 -37.40
C VAL A 105 -5.79 -13.07 -36.49
N SER A 106 -5.30 -12.94 -35.25
CA SER A 106 -5.82 -11.99 -34.26
C SER A 106 -4.78 -11.70 -33.17
N SER A 107 -4.98 -10.59 -32.45
CA SER A 107 -4.16 -10.24 -31.30
C SER A 107 -4.97 -9.48 -30.24
N SER A 108 -5.13 -10.07 -29.07
CA SER A 108 -5.96 -9.52 -27.99
C SER A 108 -5.14 -9.36 -26.73
N ALA A 109 -5.32 -8.24 -26.02
CA ALA A 109 -4.68 -8.01 -24.74
C ALA A 109 -5.43 -8.77 -23.63
N ILE A 110 -4.67 -9.35 -22.72
CA ILE A 110 -5.18 -10.00 -21.52
C ILE A 110 -4.40 -9.54 -20.29
N ARG A 111 -5.02 -9.66 -19.12
CA ARG A 111 -4.39 -9.36 -17.84
C ARG A 111 -4.96 -10.24 -16.74
N VAL A 112 -4.09 -11.07 -16.18
CA VAL A 112 -4.43 -11.95 -15.06
C VAL A 112 -4.19 -11.23 -13.74
N THR A 113 -5.11 -11.33 -12.78
CA THR A 113 -4.86 -11.01 -11.37
C THR A 113 -4.78 -12.32 -10.59
N ARG A 114 -3.73 -12.47 -9.81
CA ARG A 114 -3.49 -13.65 -8.96
C ARG A 114 -3.63 -13.30 -7.50
N ASP A 115 -4.10 -14.26 -6.72
CA ASP A 115 -4.14 -14.15 -5.27
C ASP A 115 -2.73 -13.90 -4.73
N ALA A 116 -2.67 -13.14 -3.66
CA ALA A 116 -1.45 -12.68 -3.03
C ALA A 116 -1.41 -13.05 -1.54
N ASP A 117 -2.30 -13.90 -1.03
CA ASP A 117 -2.29 -14.32 0.36
C ASP A 117 -1.22 -15.39 0.63
N LEU A 118 -0.23 -14.97 1.43
CA LEU A 118 0.79 -15.85 2.00
C LEU A 118 0.25 -16.46 3.30
N HIS A 119 0.10 -17.78 3.33
CA HIS A 119 -0.14 -18.51 4.57
C HIS A 119 1.20 -18.98 5.12
N ALA A 120 1.84 -18.20 5.99
CA ALA A 120 3.04 -18.66 6.69
C ALA A 120 2.70 -19.91 7.52
N ARG A 121 3.30 -21.05 7.17
CA ARG A 121 3.17 -22.33 7.89
C ARG A 121 4.46 -22.54 8.67
N GLY A 122 4.43 -22.43 10.00
CA GLY A 122 5.62 -22.70 10.83
C GLY A 122 5.66 -21.95 12.17
N GLY A 123 6.49 -22.45 13.10
CA GLY A 123 6.79 -21.82 14.39
C GLY A 123 7.84 -20.72 14.28
N ALA A 124 8.14 -20.03 15.40
CA ALA A 124 9.03 -18.86 15.42
C ALA A 124 10.48 -19.14 14.93
N ALA A 125 10.99 -20.35 15.11
CA ALA A 125 12.37 -20.73 14.75
C ALA A 125 12.61 -20.84 13.23
N ASP A 126 11.54 -21.01 12.44
CA ASP A 126 11.64 -21.21 10.98
C ASP A 126 10.80 -20.19 10.19
N LEU A 127 10.48 -19.06 10.83
CA LEU A 127 9.62 -18.03 10.24
C LEU A 127 10.25 -17.40 9.00
N LEU A 128 11.57 -17.17 9.02
CA LEU A 128 12.28 -16.57 7.89
C LEU A 128 12.25 -17.48 6.65
N ALA A 129 12.61 -18.76 6.79
CA ALA A 129 12.62 -19.69 5.65
C ALA A 129 11.20 -19.98 5.14
N SER A 130 10.22 -20.11 6.04
CA SER A 130 8.80 -20.26 5.68
C SER A 130 8.27 -19.06 4.86
N ILE A 131 8.68 -17.84 5.22
CA ILE A 131 8.31 -16.63 4.46
C ILE A 131 9.07 -16.57 3.13
N GLU A 132 10.35 -16.95 3.08
CA GLU A 132 11.12 -17.03 1.82
C GLU A 132 10.47 -17.99 0.81
N GLU A 133 10.07 -19.17 1.27
CA GLU A 133 9.41 -20.15 0.41
C GLU A 133 8.02 -19.66 0.00
N GLY A 134 7.24 -19.11 0.93
CA GLY A 134 5.96 -18.50 0.61
C GLY A 134 6.09 -17.37 -0.43
N VAL A 135 7.09 -16.50 -0.31
CA VAL A 135 7.35 -15.43 -1.29
C VAL A 135 7.60 -16.00 -2.70
N ARG A 136 8.30 -17.15 -2.80
CA ARG A 136 8.47 -17.86 -4.08
C ARG A 136 7.15 -18.45 -4.57
N GLU A 137 6.40 -19.15 -3.72
CA GLU A 137 5.08 -19.72 -4.06
C GLU A 137 4.07 -18.65 -4.48
N ARG A 138 4.10 -17.46 -3.87
CA ARG A 138 3.23 -16.32 -4.22
C ARG A 138 3.46 -15.83 -5.64
N ARG A 139 4.70 -15.91 -6.15
CA ARG A 139 4.95 -15.62 -7.56
C ARG A 139 4.12 -16.55 -8.45
N LEU A 140 3.78 -17.75 -7.99
CA LEU A 140 2.97 -18.73 -8.71
C LEU A 140 1.48 -18.74 -8.29
N GLY A 141 1.02 -17.78 -7.48
CA GLY A 141 -0.32 -17.79 -6.86
C GLY A 141 -1.48 -18.01 -7.84
N THR A 142 -2.58 -18.57 -7.34
CA THR A 142 -3.75 -18.94 -8.15
C THR A 142 -4.36 -17.72 -8.85
N ALA A 143 -4.78 -17.89 -10.10
CA ALA A 143 -5.51 -16.84 -10.80
C ALA A 143 -6.89 -16.65 -10.16
N VAL A 144 -7.31 -15.40 -10.01
CA VAL A 144 -8.63 -15.04 -9.42
C VAL A 144 -9.43 -14.11 -10.30
N ARG A 145 -8.83 -13.62 -11.39
CA ARG A 145 -9.48 -12.71 -12.33
C ARG A 145 -8.74 -12.69 -13.66
N LEU A 146 -9.47 -12.78 -14.76
CA LEU A 146 -8.97 -12.53 -16.09
C LEU A 146 -9.69 -11.31 -16.68
N GLN A 147 -8.92 -10.29 -17.04
CA GLN A 147 -9.39 -9.19 -17.88
C GLN A 147 -8.93 -9.44 -19.32
N TYR A 148 -9.78 -9.20 -20.30
CA TYR A 148 -9.47 -9.48 -21.71
C TYR A 148 -10.18 -8.51 -22.65
N ASP A 149 -9.61 -8.31 -23.83
CA ASP A 149 -10.24 -7.54 -24.91
C ASP A 149 -11.47 -8.28 -25.48
N ALA A 150 -12.54 -7.55 -25.77
CA ALA A 150 -13.81 -8.12 -26.27
C ALA A 150 -13.69 -8.87 -27.61
N ASP A 151 -12.61 -8.66 -28.36
CA ASP A 151 -12.35 -9.33 -29.63
C ASP A 151 -11.64 -10.68 -29.49
N LEU A 152 -11.32 -11.10 -28.26
CA LEU A 152 -10.72 -12.40 -27.99
C LEU A 152 -11.70 -13.53 -28.36
N SER A 153 -11.24 -14.48 -29.17
CA SER A 153 -12.11 -15.58 -29.61
C SER A 153 -12.57 -16.46 -28.44
N SER A 154 -13.80 -16.98 -28.54
CA SER A 154 -14.38 -17.86 -27.52
C SER A 154 -13.54 -19.12 -27.27
N ASP A 155 -12.90 -19.65 -28.31
CA ASP A 155 -12.08 -20.86 -28.21
C ASP A 155 -10.81 -20.60 -27.41
N ILE A 156 -10.13 -19.47 -27.66
CA ILE A 156 -8.95 -19.07 -26.91
C ILE A 156 -9.33 -18.73 -25.47
N LEU A 157 -10.47 -18.04 -25.27
CA LEU A 157 -10.97 -17.74 -23.93
C LEU A 157 -11.27 -19.02 -23.14
N ALA A 158 -11.83 -20.05 -23.78
CA ALA A 158 -12.05 -21.35 -23.15
C ALA A 158 -10.72 -22.04 -22.76
N THR A 159 -9.70 -21.98 -23.61
CA THR A 159 -8.35 -22.45 -23.26
C THR A 159 -7.78 -21.69 -22.06
N LEU A 160 -7.89 -20.37 -22.04
CA LEU A 160 -7.39 -19.56 -20.91
C LEU A 160 -8.15 -19.83 -19.61
N LEU A 161 -9.45 -20.12 -19.66
CA LEU A 161 -10.23 -20.51 -18.48
C LEU A 161 -9.75 -21.82 -17.88
N ASP A 162 -9.51 -22.83 -18.72
CA ASP A 162 -9.05 -24.15 -18.30
C ASP A 162 -7.63 -24.08 -17.71
N GLU A 163 -6.70 -23.47 -18.44
CA GLU A 163 -5.28 -23.34 -18.03
C GLU A 163 -5.09 -22.46 -16.79
N LEU A 164 -5.98 -21.49 -16.55
CA LEU A 164 -5.93 -20.64 -15.36
C LEU A 164 -6.84 -21.12 -14.23
N GLU A 165 -7.57 -22.23 -14.42
CA GLU A 165 -8.54 -22.79 -13.48
C GLU A 165 -9.59 -21.73 -13.03
N LEU A 166 -10.05 -20.90 -13.96
CA LEU A 166 -10.98 -19.81 -13.68
C LEU A 166 -12.43 -20.19 -13.96
N SER A 167 -13.36 -19.57 -13.24
CA SER A 167 -14.79 -19.68 -13.51
C SER A 167 -15.29 -18.50 -14.37
N PRO A 168 -16.47 -18.62 -15.02
CA PRO A 168 -17.05 -17.51 -15.78
C PRO A 168 -17.30 -16.24 -14.93
N GLY A 169 -17.44 -16.36 -13.61
CA GLY A 169 -17.59 -15.22 -12.71
C GLY A 169 -16.30 -14.42 -12.48
N ASP A 170 -15.15 -14.97 -12.86
CA ASP A 170 -13.84 -14.36 -12.73
C ASP A 170 -13.41 -13.61 -14.01
N LEU A 171 -14.27 -13.61 -15.03
CA LEU A 171 -14.05 -12.98 -16.32
C LEU A 171 -14.55 -11.54 -16.33
N TYR A 172 -13.71 -10.64 -16.86
CA TYR A 172 -13.99 -9.23 -16.99
C TYR A 172 -13.61 -8.78 -18.40
N GLU A 173 -14.59 -8.76 -19.29
CA GLU A 173 -14.45 -8.18 -20.62
C GLU A 173 -14.17 -6.68 -20.49
N GLY A 174 -13.16 -6.19 -21.20
CA GLY A 174 -12.73 -4.80 -21.20
C GLY A 174 -12.86 -4.16 -22.57
N GLU A 175 -13.25 -2.88 -22.59
CA GLU A 175 -13.18 -2.05 -23.79
C GLU A 175 -11.76 -1.47 -23.92
N ALA A 176 -10.87 -2.25 -24.54
CA ALA A 176 -9.51 -1.92 -25.03
C ALA A 176 -8.40 -1.55 -24.02
N PHE A 177 -8.69 -0.85 -22.91
CA PHE A 177 -7.64 -0.41 -21.97
C PHE A 177 -7.76 -1.07 -20.59
N THR A 178 -6.69 -1.79 -20.21
CA THR A 178 -6.55 -2.37 -18.87
C THR A 178 -5.46 -1.65 -18.06
N ALA A 179 -5.46 -1.90 -16.74
CA ALA A 179 -4.48 -1.34 -15.79
C ALA A 179 -4.43 0.20 -15.75
N PHE A 180 -5.56 0.82 -15.40
CA PHE A 180 -5.66 2.27 -15.16
C PHE A 180 -4.67 2.86 -14.15
N SER A 181 -4.08 2.04 -13.28
CA SER A 181 -2.95 2.44 -12.42
C SER A 181 -1.78 3.00 -13.21
N ASP A 182 -1.60 2.54 -14.46
CA ASP A 182 -0.44 2.90 -15.25
C ASP A 182 -0.56 4.32 -15.80
N LEU A 183 -1.75 4.94 -15.77
CA LEU A 183 -1.95 6.36 -16.12
C LEU A 183 -1.11 7.31 -15.24
N PHE A 184 -0.66 6.87 -14.07
CA PHE A 184 0.33 7.63 -13.29
C PHE A 184 1.67 7.82 -14.02
N GLN A 185 2.03 6.95 -14.97
CA GLN A 185 3.19 7.13 -15.84
C GLN A 185 3.01 8.35 -16.76
N LEU A 186 1.82 8.55 -17.34
CA LEU A 186 1.52 9.75 -18.14
C LEU A 186 1.59 11.02 -17.29
N HIS A 187 0.99 10.98 -16.09
CA HIS A 187 1.08 12.09 -15.15
C HIS A 187 2.55 12.42 -14.80
N ALA A 188 3.40 11.41 -14.62
CA ALA A 188 4.82 11.60 -14.32
C ALA A 188 5.62 12.12 -15.52
N ALA A 189 5.33 11.65 -16.74
CA ALA A 189 6.08 11.98 -17.95
C ALA A 189 5.84 13.41 -18.47
N LEU A 190 4.70 14.03 -18.14
CA LEU A 190 4.31 15.33 -18.67
C LEU A 190 4.65 16.49 -17.74
N ASP A 191 5.50 17.44 -18.18
CA ASP A 191 5.73 18.69 -17.45
C ASP A 191 4.67 19.75 -17.79
N LEU A 192 3.47 19.56 -17.27
CA LEU A 192 2.34 20.48 -17.45
C LEU A 192 1.83 21.00 -16.11
N PRO A 193 2.52 21.98 -15.46
CA PRO A 193 2.17 22.46 -14.12
C PRO A 193 0.73 22.95 -13.99
N ARG A 194 0.16 23.51 -15.06
CA ARG A 194 -1.24 23.97 -15.10
C ARG A 194 -2.28 22.84 -14.96
N LEU A 195 -1.89 21.59 -15.22
CA LEU A 195 -2.74 20.40 -15.12
C LEU A 195 -2.42 19.56 -13.87
N LYS A 196 -1.51 20.05 -13.01
CA LYS A 196 -1.04 19.34 -11.83
C LYS A 196 -1.37 20.13 -10.56
N ASP A 197 -1.54 19.42 -9.46
CA ASP A 197 -1.62 20.06 -8.15
C ASP A 197 -0.34 20.86 -7.89
N ARG A 198 -0.50 22.05 -7.30
CA ARG A 198 0.65 22.86 -6.91
C ARG A 198 1.49 22.07 -5.90
N PRO A 199 2.81 21.90 -6.13
CA PRO A 199 3.67 21.26 -5.16
C PRO A 199 3.61 21.97 -3.81
N LEU A 200 3.39 21.21 -2.74
CA LEU A 200 3.44 21.68 -1.36
C LEU A 200 4.66 21.06 -0.70
N PRO A 201 5.85 21.68 -0.80
CA PRO A 201 7.05 21.12 -0.21
C PRO A 201 6.90 21.05 1.32
N PRO A 202 7.35 19.96 1.94
CA PRO A 202 7.28 19.81 3.39
C PRO A 202 8.12 20.88 4.08
N GLN A 203 7.63 21.40 5.20
CA GLN A 203 8.34 22.37 6.04
C GLN A 203 9.22 21.64 7.06
N PRO A 204 10.38 22.19 7.44
CA PRO A 204 11.15 21.62 8.55
C PRO A 204 10.35 21.70 9.85
N VAL A 205 10.64 20.80 10.80
CA VAL A 205 9.98 20.80 12.12
C VAL A 205 10.53 21.98 12.94
N PRO A 206 9.72 23.01 13.28
CA PRO A 206 10.25 24.25 13.85
C PRO A 206 11.09 24.07 15.12
N ALA A 207 10.73 23.12 15.97
CA ALA A 207 11.46 22.82 17.21
C ALA A 207 12.87 22.27 16.98
N PHE A 208 13.12 21.60 15.85
CA PHE A 208 14.45 21.07 15.51
C PHE A 208 15.34 22.11 14.84
N GLU A 209 14.75 23.14 14.23
CA GLU A 209 15.49 24.24 13.60
C GLU A 209 15.89 25.33 14.60
N SER A 210 15.12 25.48 15.69
CA SER A 210 15.41 26.47 16.74
C SER A 210 16.39 25.99 17.80
N ALA A 211 16.77 24.71 17.78
CA ALA A 211 17.68 24.10 18.73
C ALA A 211 19.06 23.83 18.11
N SER A 212 20.08 23.70 18.95
CA SER A 212 21.45 23.32 18.52
C SER A 212 21.54 21.91 17.95
N ASP A 213 20.72 21.01 18.47
CA ASP A 213 20.71 19.58 18.17
C ASP A 213 19.35 18.98 18.54
N ILE A 214 19.05 17.79 18.02
CA ILE A 214 17.73 17.17 18.21
C ILE A 214 17.44 16.82 19.67
N TRP A 215 18.48 16.49 20.44
CA TRP A 215 18.34 16.13 21.85
C TRP A 215 17.90 17.35 22.66
N THR A 216 18.54 18.49 22.42
CA THR A 216 18.21 19.77 23.06
C THR A 216 16.77 20.19 22.77
N ALA A 217 16.31 20.01 21.52
CA ALA A 217 14.91 20.26 21.17
C ALA A 217 13.94 19.37 21.96
N ILE A 218 14.17 18.05 21.98
CA ILE A 218 13.29 17.10 22.65
C ILE A 218 13.32 17.29 24.18
N ARG A 219 14.45 17.70 24.75
CA ARG A 219 14.54 18.03 26.20
C ARG A 219 13.76 19.29 26.57
N ALA A 220 13.66 20.26 25.66
CA ALA A 220 12.89 21.48 25.90
C ALA A 220 11.38 21.22 25.94
N GLY A 221 10.90 20.20 25.23
CA GLY A 221 9.50 19.76 25.28
C GLY A 221 9.18 18.68 24.24
N ASP A 222 8.02 18.06 24.40
CA ASP A 222 7.50 17.08 23.43
C ASP A 222 7.34 17.73 22.04
N VAL A 223 7.86 17.09 21.00
CA VAL A 223 7.81 17.57 19.61
C VAL A 223 6.88 16.70 18.79
N LEU A 224 5.89 17.30 18.13
CA LEU A 224 4.94 16.60 17.26
C LEU A 224 5.18 16.98 15.79
N ALA A 225 5.65 16.02 14.99
CA ALA A 225 5.72 16.11 13.54
C ALA A 225 4.41 15.63 12.90
N HIS A 226 4.03 16.27 11.78
CA HIS A 226 2.82 15.95 11.03
C HIS A 226 3.16 15.85 9.56
N HIS A 227 3.37 14.64 9.08
CA HIS A 227 3.68 14.35 7.69
C HIS A 227 2.40 14.35 6.85
N PRO A 228 2.44 14.73 5.56
CA PRO A 228 3.61 15.19 4.81
C PRO A 228 3.86 16.71 4.93
N TYR A 229 3.14 17.42 5.80
CA TYR A 229 3.29 18.88 5.96
C TYR A 229 4.65 19.26 6.57
N HIS A 230 5.11 18.44 7.52
CA HIS A 230 6.46 18.48 8.05
C HIS A 230 7.36 17.46 7.34
N ALA A 231 8.62 17.83 7.14
CA ALA A 231 9.61 17.01 6.48
C ALA A 231 9.86 15.72 7.26
N PHE A 232 9.95 14.62 6.51
CA PHE A 232 10.22 13.30 7.06
C PHE A 232 11.68 13.14 7.51
N ASP A 233 12.54 14.09 7.11
CA ASP A 233 13.94 14.14 7.50
C ASP A 233 14.10 14.16 9.03
N ALA A 234 13.16 14.76 9.76
CA ALA A 234 13.07 14.77 11.22
C ALA A 234 13.33 13.40 11.86
N VAL A 235 12.72 12.34 11.31
CA VAL A 235 12.89 10.97 11.82
C VAL A 235 14.24 10.40 11.40
N THR A 236 14.67 10.66 10.17
CA THR A 236 15.95 10.16 9.67
C THR A 236 17.13 10.82 10.39
N ARG A 237 17.05 12.12 10.69
CA ARG A 237 18.00 12.91 11.48
C ARG A 237 18.08 12.37 12.90
N PHE A 238 16.94 12.07 13.53
CA PHE A 238 16.92 11.45 14.85
C PHE A 238 17.72 10.15 14.92
N VAL A 239 17.51 9.23 13.97
CA VAL A 239 18.26 7.96 13.93
C VAL A 239 19.73 8.18 13.54
N HIS A 240 20.01 9.10 12.61
CA HIS A 240 21.36 9.40 12.16
C HIS A 240 22.21 10.06 13.26
N GLU A 241 21.68 11.09 13.93
CA GLU A 241 22.34 11.72 15.08
C GLU A 241 22.55 10.69 16.19
N ALA A 242 21.58 9.79 16.43
CA ALA A 242 21.76 8.69 17.38
C ALA A 242 22.90 7.74 16.99
N ALA A 243 23.10 7.49 15.69
CA ALA A 243 24.13 6.59 15.20
C ALA A 243 25.55 7.13 15.38
N VAL A 244 25.74 8.45 15.30
CA VAL A 244 27.06 9.09 15.35
C VAL A 244 27.39 9.71 16.71
N ASP A 245 26.40 10.03 17.54
CA ASP A 245 26.65 10.63 18.86
C ASP A 245 27.39 9.63 19.78
N PRO A 246 28.60 9.95 20.27
CA PRO A 246 29.37 9.06 21.15
C PRO A 246 28.71 8.84 22.53
N LYS A 247 27.74 9.69 22.92
CA LYS A 247 26.99 9.54 24.17
C LYS A 247 25.82 8.57 24.04
N VAL A 248 25.44 8.18 22.82
CA VAL A 248 24.37 7.20 22.63
C VAL A 248 24.93 5.80 22.85
N LEU A 249 24.27 5.05 23.72
CA LEU A 249 24.66 3.70 24.11
C LEU A 249 23.88 2.63 23.37
N ALA A 250 22.58 2.86 23.12
CA ALA A 250 21.72 1.87 22.50
C ALA A 250 20.60 2.49 21.66
N ILE A 251 20.20 1.78 20.60
CA ILE A 251 19.07 2.11 19.73
C ILE A 251 18.17 0.88 19.61
N LYS A 252 16.89 1.00 19.97
CA LYS A 252 15.88 -0.05 19.75
C LYS A 252 14.81 0.46 18.81
N MET A 253 14.52 -0.26 17.73
CA MET A 253 13.60 0.23 16.69
C MET A 253 12.75 -0.89 16.07
N THR A 254 11.49 -0.60 15.78
CA THR A 254 10.61 -1.49 14.99
C THR A 254 10.66 -1.12 13.51
N LEU A 255 10.92 -2.08 12.62
CA LEU A 255 10.92 -1.92 11.17
C LEU A 255 9.81 -2.78 10.55
N TYR A 256 8.70 -2.14 10.17
CA TYR A 256 7.58 -2.82 9.52
C TYR A 256 7.79 -2.97 7.99
N ARG A 257 8.35 -1.95 7.34
CA ARG A 257 8.57 -1.90 5.88
C ARG A 257 9.80 -1.06 5.58
N VAL A 258 10.85 -1.70 5.08
CA VAL A 258 12.11 -1.03 4.77
C VAL A 258 12.29 -0.96 3.26
N SER A 259 12.46 0.25 2.72
CA SER A 259 12.79 0.41 1.30
C SER A 259 14.20 -0.14 1.02
N PRO A 260 14.49 -0.68 -0.19
CA PRO A 260 15.83 -1.17 -0.54
C PRO A 260 16.95 -0.16 -0.27
N ALA A 261 16.71 1.15 -0.47
CA ALA A 261 17.64 2.24 -0.17
C ALA A 261 17.21 3.03 1.09
N SER A 262 16.96 2.35 2.21
CA SER A 262 16.48 3.01 3.44
C SER A 262 17.61 3.75 4.18
N PRO A 263 17.53 5.10 4.33
CA PRO A 263 18.51 5.86 5.10
C PRO A 263 18.56 5.44 6.57
N ILE A 264 17.41 5.03 7.13
CA ILE A 264 17.30 4.56 8.52
C ILE A 264 18.08 3.27 8.72
N ALA A 265 17.98 2.32 7.79
CA ALA A 265 18.69 1.05 7.91
C ALA A 265 20.21 1.24 7.77
N HIS A 266 20.65 2.15 6.90
CA HIS A 266 22.06 2.56 6.85
C HIS A 266 22.53 3.22 8.15
N ALA A 267 21.73 4.14 8.73
CA ALA A 267 22.08 4.77 9.99
C ALA A 267 22.19 3.76 11.14
N LEU A 268 21.30 2.76 11.20
CA LEU A 268 21.39 1.68 12.18
C LEU A 268 22.66 0.84 12.00
N ARG A 269 23.08 0.58 10.75
CA ARG A 269 24.36 -0.08 10.46
C ARG A 269 25.53 0.73 11.01
N THR A 270 25.57 2.03 10.73
CA THR A 270 26.60 2.95 11.26
C THR A 270 26.60 3.01 12.78
N ALA A 271 25.44 2.89 13.43
CA ALA A 271 25.37 2.85 14.89
C ALA A 271 26.09 1.62 15.46
N VAL A 272 25.91 0.44 14.86
CA VAL A 272 26.61 -0.79 15.27
C VAL A 272 28.12 -0.67 15.03
N GLU A 273 28.52 -0.18 13.86
CA GLU A 273 29.94 0.07 13.52
C GLU A 273 30.60 1.03 14.52
N ASN A 274 29.83 1.98 15.08
CA ASN A 274 30.26 2.89 16.13
C ASN A 274 30.15 2.32 17.57
N GLY A 275 29.97 1.01 17.72
CA GLY A 275 29.97 0.30 19.01
C GLY A 275 28.71 0.46 19.84
N LYS A 276 27.58 0.86 19.24
CA LYS A 276 26.30 1.01 19.94
C LYS A 276 25.51 -0.29 19.93
N GLU A 277 24.78 -0.55 21.00
CA GLU A 277 23.86 -1.69 21.09
C GLU A 277 22.61 -1.42 20.24
N VAL A 278 22.48 -2.08 19.09
CA VAL A 278 21.34 -1.89 18.19
C VAL A 278 20.44 -3.12 18.21
N THR A 279 19.18 -2.92 18.57
CA THR A 279 18.14 -3.95 18.51
C THR A 279 17.05 -3.55 17.52
N VAL A 280 16.77 -4.42 16.55
CA VAL A 280 15.79 -4.13 15.50
C VAL A 280 14.75 -5.23 15.45
N LEU A 281 13.47 -4.86 15.58
CA LEU A 281 12.39 -5.80 15.34
C LEU A 281 11.88 -5.66 13.91
N VAL A 282 12.05 -6.70 13.10
CA VAL A 282 11.65 -6.71 11.69
C VAL A 282 10.38 -7.52 11.50
N GLU A 283 9.33 -6.89 10.96
CA GLU A 283 8.10 -7.59 10.58
C GLU A 283 8.22 -8.18 9.18
N LEU A 284 8.55 -9.47 9.11
CA LEU A 284 8.72 -10.18 7.83
C LEU A 284 7.40 -10.45 7.11
N GLN A 285 6.24 -10.45 7.80
CA GLN A 285 4.93 -10.71 7.19
C GLN A 285 4.26 -9.42 6.65
N ALA A 286 5.03 -8.36 6.45
CA ALA A 286 4.56 -7.12 5.85
C ALA A 286 4.29 -7.34 4.35
N ARG A 287 3.00 -7.28 3.97
CA ARG A 287 2.55 -7.58 2.61
C ARG A 287 3.29 -6.71 1.57
N PHE A 288 3.90 -7.38 0.59
CA PHE A 288 4.60 -6.82 -0.59
C PHE A 288 5.98 -6.18 -0.33
N ASP A 289 6.48 -6.22 0.90
CA ASP A 289 7.80 -5.69 1.27
C ASP A 289 8.70 -6.79 1.88
N GLU A 290 8.28 -8.06 1.78
CA GLU A 290 8.91 -9.20 2.45
C GLU A 290 10.38 -9.36 2.02
N GLU A 291 10.66 -9.37 0.72
CA GLU A 291 12.02 -9.51 0.18
C GLU A 291 12.97 -8.39 0.66
N ALA A 292 12.47 -7.15 0.73
CA ALA A 292 13.27 -6.02 1.17
C ALA A 292 13.56 -6.08 2.68
N ASN A 293 12.56 -6.50 3.47
CA ASN A 293 12.73 -6.72 4.91
C ASN A 293 13.73 -7.85 5.20
N ILE A 294 13.68 -8.95 4.44
CA ILE A 294 14.62 -10.08 4.55
C ILE A 294 16.06 -9.63 4.27
N ARG A 295 16.28 -8.89 3.18
CA ARG A 295 17.61 -8.37 2.83
C ARG A 295 18.18 -7.47 3.93
N TRP A 296 17.36 -6.57 4.46
CA TRP A 296 17.81 -5.66 5.53
C TRP A 296 18.02 -6.35 6.87
N ALA A 297 17.20 -7.35 7.20
CA ALA A 297 17.41 -8.17 8.39
C ALA A 297 18.80 -8.82 8.36
N ARG A 298 19.15 -9.51 7.26
CA ARG A 298 20.48 -10.12 7.08
C ARG A 298 21.60 -9.10 7.13
N ALA A 299 21.47 -7.99 6.40
CA ALA A 299 22.51 -6.95 6.37
C ALA A 299 22.76 -6.30 7.75
N LEU A 300 21.74 -6.24 8.62
CA LEU A 300 21.88 -5.73 9.98
C LEU A 300 22.45 -6.80 10.93
N GLU A 301 22.05 -8.06 10.78
CA GLU A 301 22.64 -9.19 11.53
C GLU A 301 24.13 -9.34 11.23
N GLU A 302 24.53 -9.23 9.96
CA GLU A 302 25.93 -9.34 9.50
C GLU A 302 26.87 -8.33 10.16
N VAL A 303 26.38 -7.12 10.45
CA VAL A 303 27.19 -6.10 11.14
C VAL A 303 27.13 -6.22 12.66
N GLY A 304 26.32 -7.12 13.22
CA GLY A 304 26.21 -7.37 14.65
C GLY A 304 24.99 -6.74 15.34
N ALA A 305 24.00 -6.24 14.60
CA ALA A 305 22.74 -5.80 15.22
C ALA A 305 21.96 -7.01 15.77
N HIS A 306 21.30 -6.85 16.91
CA HIS A 306 20.38 -7.84 17.44
C HIS A 306 19.03 -7.74 16.71
N VAL A 307 18.85 -8.55 15.66
CA VAL A 307 17.62 -8.60 14.89
C VAL A 307 16.65 -9.61 15.49
N VAL A 308 15.41 -9.17 15.72
CA VAL A 308 14.33 -9.98 16.25
C VAL A 308 13.18 -10.01 15.26
N TYR A 309 12.63 -11.20 15.04
CA TYR A 309 11.47 -11.40 14.17
C TYR A 309 10.18 -11.37 14.97
N GLY A 310 9.10 -10.91 14.33
CA GLY A 310 7.75 -10.96 14.91
C GLY A 310 7.35 -12.37 15.34
N ARG A 311 6.48 -12.47 16.36
CA ARG A 311 6.01 -13.76 16.86
C ARG A 311 5.05 -14.43 15.87
N ALA A 312 5.20 -15.74 15.67
CA ALA A 312 4.27 -16.51 14.83
C ALA A 312 2.80 -16.28 15.23
N GLY A 313 1.95 -15.94 14.26
CA GLY A 313 0.54 -15.64 14.44
C GLY A 313 0.21 -14.20 14.89
N LEU A 314 1.21 -13.37 15.19
CA LEU A 314 1.01 -11.97 15.59
C LEU A 314 1.89 -11.04 14.74
N LYS A 315 1.28 -9.97 14.22
CA LYS A 315 2.01 -8.94 13.47
C LYS A 315 2.36 -7.75 14.35
N THR A 316 3.62 -7.34 14.33
CA THR A 316 4.06 -6.13 15.02
C THR A 316 3.83 -4.92 14.13
N HIS A 317 2.84 -4.10 14.47
CA HIS A 317 2.43 -2.95 13.66
C HIS A 317 2.71 -1.58 14.33
N CYS A 318 3.23 -1.56 15.55
CA CYS A 318 3.68 -0.32 16.17
C CYS A 318 4.91 0.24 15.45
N LYS A 319 5.09 1.57 15.52
CA LYS A 319 6.26 2.26 15.00
C LYS A 319 6.87 3.04 16.15
N ALA A 320 7.88 2.42 16.73
CA ALA A 320 8.58 2.92 17.88
C ALA A 320 10.09 2.92 17.63
N CYS A 321 10.75 3.96 18.09
CA CYS A 321 12.19 4.04 18.22
C CYS A 321 12.54 4.56 19.62
N LEU A 322 13.51 3.92 20.26
CA LEU A 322 14.01 4.26 21.58
C LEU A 322 15.52 4.41 21.48
N VAL A 323 16.03 5.58 21.84
CA VAL A 323 17.46 5.86 21.94
C VAL A 323 17.82 6.06 23.41
N VAL A 324 18.82 5.31 23.88
CA VAL A 324 19.37 5.44 25.23
C VAL A 324 20.68 6.23 25.14
N ARG A 325 20.74 7.36 25.82
CA ARG A 325 21.87 8.30 25.77
C ARG A 325 22.38 8.63 27.17
N GLN A 326 23.69 8.68 27.32
CA GLN A 326 24.37 9.16 28.52
C GLN A 326 24.44 10.69 28.48
N ASP A 327 23.42 11.34 29.04
CA ASP A 327 23.39 12.78 29.23
C ASP A 327 24.23 13.19 30.45
N THR A 328 24.43 14.50 30.63
CA THR A 328 25.25 15.05 31.73
C THR A 328 24.66 14.78 33.11
N ASP A 329 23.34 14.61 33.19
CA ASP A 329 22.56 14.36 34.40
C ASP A 329 22.21 12.87 34.59
N GLY A 330 22.64 11.99 33.69
CA GLY A 330 22.44 10.55 33.78
C GLY A 330 21.97 9.91 32.47
N LEU A 331 21.53 8.66 32.57
CA LEU A 331 20.96 7.96 31.43
C LEU A 331 19.57 8.51 31.12
N ARG A 332 19.37 8.91 29.86
CA ARG A 332 18.09 9.40 29.37
C ARG A 332 17.62 8.59 28.18
N ARG A 333 16.30 8.45 28.07
CA ARG A 333 15.62 7.77 26.99
C ARG A 333 14.91 8.77 26.11
N TYR A 334 15.25 8.78 24.83
CA TYR A 334 14.58 9.56 23.81
C TYR A 334 13.71 8.62 22.98
N CYS A 335 12.42 8.91 22.94
CA CYS A 335 11.40 8.07 22.34
C CYS A 335 10.84 8.75 21.10
N HIS A 336 10.57 7.93 20.09
CA HIS A 336 9.77 8.33 18.95
C HIS A 336 8.64 7.32 18.73
N LEU A 337 7.41 7.81 18.59
CA LEU A 337 6.19 7.02 18.34
C LEU A 337 5.47 7.59 17.11
N ALA A 338 5.09 6.74 16.16
CA ALA A 338 4.46 7.19 14.93
C ALA A 338 3.20 6.40 14.56
N THR A 339 2.27 7.07 13.86
CA THR A 339 1.13 6.39 13.20
C THR A 339 1.55 5.71 11.90
N GLY A 340 2.52 6.30 11.20
CA GLY A 340 3.05 5.86 9.90
C GLY A 340 4.31 5.02 9.99
N ASN A 341 4.68 4.37 8.88
CA ASN A 341 5.90 3.57 8.76
C ASN A 341 7.16 4.43 8.60
N TYR A 342 8.31 3.85 8.91
CA TYR A 342 9.64 4.43 8.69
C TYR A 342 10.08 4.37 7.21
N ASN A 343 9.28 4.93 6.30
CA ASN A 343 9.53 4.92 4.86
C ASN A 343 9.35 6.33 4.27
N VAL A 344 10.47 6.89 3.77
CA VAL A 344 10.58 8.25 3.24
C VAL A 344 9.59 8.52 2.11
N ARG A 345 9.45 7.57 1.17
CA ARG A 345 8.55 7.70 0.01
C ARG A 345 7.11 7.85 0.46
N THR A 346 6.68 7.01 1.41
CA THR A 346 5.32 7.07 1.94
C THR A 346 5.10 8.26 2.86
N GLY A 347 6.12 8.70 3.60
CA GLY A 347 6.07 9.89 4.46
C GLY A 347 5.84 11.19 3.68
N GLY A 348 6.17 11.23 2.39
CA GLY A 348 5.88 12.37 1.51
C GLY A 348 4.43 12.43 0.99
N VAL A 349 3.63 11.38 1.19
CA VAL A 349 2.28 11.28 0.61
C VAL A 349 1.20 10.99 1.66
N TYR A 350 1.53 10.28 2.75
CA TYR A 350 0.57 9.92 3.79
C TYR A 350 0.52 10.91 4.94
N GLY A 351 -0.71 11.20 5.37
CA GLY A 351 -1.00 12.00 6.57
C GLY A 351 -0.74 11.19 7.84
N ASP A 352 0.40 11.43 8.49
CA ASP A 352 0.87 10.69 9.67
C ASP A 352 1.41 11.62 10.76
N LEU A 353 1.30 11.19 12.02
CA LEU A 353 1.83 11.89 13.18
C LEU A 353 3.04 11.15 13.75
N GLY A 354 4.05 11.91 14.17
CA GLY A 354 5.25 11.43 14.83
C GLY A 354 5.52 12.23 16.11
N LEU A 355 5.44 11.59 17.27
CA LEU A 355 5.77 12.19 18.56
C LEU A 355 7.23 11.89 18.91
N PHE A 356 7.98 12.91 19.32
CA PHE A 356 9.29 12.79 19.95
C PHE A 356 9.20 13.29 21.39
N THR A 357 9.71 12.51 22.34
CA THR A 357 9.65 12.84 23.77
C THR A 357 10.83 12.22 24.52
N CYS A 358 11.27 12.86 25.60
CA CYS A 358 12.20 12.26 26.56
C CYS A 358 11.58 12.10 27.96
N ARG A 359 10.24 12.05 28.05
CA ARG A 359 9.54 11.83 29.31
C ARG A 359 9.76 10.40 29.81
N ASP A 360 10.16 10.27 31.08
CA ASP A 360 10.49 8.97 31.67
C ASP A 360 9.37 7.94 31.53
N SER A 361 8.11 8.35 31.70
CA SER A 361 6.96 7.45 31.57
C SER A 361 6.81 6.85 30.17
N PHE A 362 7.19 7.57 29.10
CA PHE A 362 7.24 7.00 27.75
C PHE A 362 8.47 6.13 27.56
N GLY A 363 9.60 6.53 28.15
CA GLY A 363 10.81 5.72 28.19
C GLY A 363 10.59 4.36 28.87
N ASP A 364 9.86 4.32 29.97
CA ASP A 364 9.50 3.10 30.71
C ASP A 364 8.62 2.20 29.86
N ASP A 365 7.58 2.79 29.25
CA ASP A 365 6.69 2.06 28.36
C ASP A 365 7.41 1.46 27.15
N LEU A 366 8.27 2.23 26.47
CA LEU A 366 9.00 1.71 25.30
C LEU A 366 10.05 0.67 25.71
N THR A 367 10.73 0.84 26.84
CA THR A 367 11.64 -0.19 27.36
C THR A 367 10.89 -1.49 27.63
N ALA A 368 9.75 -1.42 28.31
CA ALA A 368 8.92 -2.59 28.61
C ALA A 368 8.36 -3.24 27.32
N LEU A 369 7.94 -2.44 26.33
CA LEU A 369 7.50 -2.92 25.03
C LEU A 369 8.61 -3.69 24.31
N PHE A 370 9.81 -3.12 24.20
CA PHE A 370 10.92 -3.81 23.54
C PHE A 370 11.33 -5.07 24.30
N ASN A 371 11.36 -5.06 25.64
CA ASN A 371 11.68 -6.25 26.43
C ASN A 371 10.62 -7.36 26.28
N LEU A 372 9.34 -7.00 26.13
CA LEU A 372 8.29 -7.94 25.78
C LEU A 372 8.52 -8.54 24.39
N LEU A 373 8.86 -7.71 23.41
CA LEU A 373 9.04 -8.12 22.02
C LEU A 373 10.29 -9.00 21.83
N THR A 374 11.37 -8.74 22.56
CA THR A 374 12.64 -9.48 22.41
C THR A 374 12.75 -10.65 23.39
N GLY A 375 12.27 -10.49 24.63
CA GLY A 375 12.46 -11.45 25.72
C GLY A 375 11.19 -12.13 26.19
N HIS A 376 10.03 -11.85 25.59
CA HIS A 376 8.72 -12.37 26.02
C HIS A 376 8.39 -12.09 27.49
N MET A 377 9.03 -11.08 28.08
CA MET A 377 8.82 -10.68 29.45
C MET A 377 7.46 -10.03 29.58
N ARG A 378 6.62 -10.51 30.51
CA ARG A 378 5.34 -9.85 30.81
C ARG A 378 5.63 -8.45 31.35
N PRO A 379 5.21 -7.37 30.66
CA PRO A 379 5.41 -6.02 31.17
C PRO A 379 4.56 -5.81 32.42
N ARG A 380 4.97 -4.85 33.26
CA ARG A 380 4.06 -4.22 34.22
C ARG A 380 2.99 -3.42 33.45
N GLU A 381 2.00 -2.89 34.16
CA GLU A 381 1.06 -1.94 33.56
C GLU A 381 1.80 -0.77 32.91
N PHE A 382 1.44 -0.48 31.66
CA PHE A 382 1.97 0.67 30.93
C PHE A 382 1.37 1.97 31.48
N HIS A 383 2.15 3.05 31.45
CA HIS A 383 1.71 4.37 31.87
C HIS A 383 0.77 5.02 30.84
N HIS A 384 1.11 4.91 29.55
CA HIS A 384 0.44 5.59 28.44
C HIS A 384 0.05 4.65 27.30
N LEU A 385 0.87 3.64 27.02
CA LEU A 385 0.64 2.72 25.90
C LEU A 385 -0.51 1.76 26.16
N LEU A 386 -1.32 1.52 25.12
CA LEU A 386 -2.31 0.45 25.08
C LEU A 386 -1.84 -0.62 24.11
N LEU A 387 -1.54 -1.81 24.62
CA LEU A 387 -0.97 -2.90 23.83
C LEU A 387 -2.05 -3.81 23.24
N ALA A 388 -1.93 -4.17 21.97
CA ALA A 388 -2.71 -5.24 21.36
C ALA A 388 -1.91 -6.55 21.37
N PRO A 389 -2.55 -7.73 21.57
CA PRO A 389 -3.99 -7.96 21.68
C PRO A 389 -4.56 -7.89 23.11
N THR A 390 -3.77 -7.53 24.12
CA THR A 390 -4.14 -7.65 25.54
C THR A 390 -5.08 -6.53 26.01
N ASP A 391 -4.65 -5.28 25.90
CA ASP A 391 -5.23 -4.17 26.66
C ASP A 391 -5.95 -3.15 25.76
N LEU A 392 -5.59 -3.10 24.47
CA LEU A 392 -6.07 -2.05 23.56
C LEU A 392 -7.60 -1.99 23.47
N ARG A 393 -8.27 -3.13 23.32
CA ARG A 393 -9.74 -3.13 23.21
C ARG A 393 -10.37 -2.65 24.51
N GLU A 394 -9.99 -3.25 25.64
CA GLU A 394 -10.58 -2.90 26.94
C GLU A 394 -10.31 -1.44 27.31
N GLY A 395 -9.08 -0.95 27.09
CA GLY A 395 -8.75 0.45 27.34
C GLY A 395 -9.52 1.44 26.46
N LEU A 396 -9.87 1.07 25.22
CA LEU A 396 -10.75 1.88 24.39
C LEU A 396 -12.21 1.82 24.87
N VAL A 397 -12.71 0.63 25.24
CA VAL A 397 -14.07 0.45 25.80
C VAL A 397 -14.25 1.27 27.07
N GLU A 398 -13.28 1.22 27.99
CA GLU A 398 -13.30 1.99 29.23
C GLU A 398 -13.43 3.50 28.95
N ARG A 399 -12.62 4.02 28.01
CA ARG A 399 -12.66 5.44 27.61
C ARG A 399 -14.00 5.83 26.99
N ILE A 400 -14.59 4.97 26.16
CA ILE A 400 -15.92 5.21 25.57
C ILE A 400 -16.99 5.25 26.68
N ARG A 401 -16.98 4.26 27.59
CA ARG A 401 -17.93 4.17 28.69
C ARG A 401 -17.79 5.33 29.68
N ARG A 402 -16.57 5.82 29.91
CA ARG A 402 -16.32 7.02 30.72
C ARG A 402 -17.06 8.24 30.17
N GLU A 403 -16.98 8.49 28.87
CA GLU A 403 -17.73 9.58 28.23
C GLU A 403 -19.24 9.36 28.32
N ALA A 404 -19.72 8.12 28.19
CA ALA A 404 -21.13 7.80 28.39
C ALA A 404 -21.60 8.13 29.82
N THR A 405 -20.79 7.82 30.83
CA THR A 405 -21.07 8.19 32.23
C THR A 405 -21.11 9.71 32.42
N HIS A 406 -20.17 10.45 31.80
CA HIS A 406 -20.20 11.92 31.81
C HIS A 406 -21.49 12.48 31.20
N ALA A 407 -21.92 11.95 30.05
CA ALA A 407 -23.14 12.39 29.38
C ALA A 407 -24.40 12.12 30.22
N ARG A 408 -24.51 10.92 30.83
CA ARG A 408 -25.63 10.59 31.74
C ARG A 408 -25.68 11.50 32.96
N ALA A 409 -24.53 11.97 33.44
CA ALA A 409 -24.44 12.95 34.52
C ALA A 409 -24.69 14.40 34.05
N GLY A 410 -25.12 14.62 32.80
CA GLY A 410 -25.38 15.95 32.24
C GLY A 410 -24.12 16.76 31.91
N ARG A 411 -22.92 16.15 31.94
CA ARG A 411 -21.65 16.83 31.60
C ARG A 411 -21.45 16.83 30.09
N SER A 412 -20.66 17.79 29.61
CA SER A 412 -20.21 17.78 28.21
C SER A 412 -19.35 16.54 27.95
N ALA A 413 -19.74 15.74 26.96
CA ALA A 413 -19.07 14.51 26.59
C ALA A 413 -18.94 14.41 25.07
N ARG A 414 -17.71 14.18 24.59
CA ARG A 414 -17.42 14.13 23.15
C ARG A 414 -16.32 13.12 22.85
N ILE A 415 -16.49 12.37 21.76
CA ILE A 415 -15.48 11.46 21.19
C ILE A 415 -15.16 11.94 19.77
N ILE A 416 -13.87 12.15 19.49
CA ILE A 416 -13.38 12.40 18.12
C ILE A 416 -12.41 11.28 17.78
N ALA A 417 -12.70 10.49 16.76
CA ALA A 417 -11.88 9.35 16.38
C ALA A 417 -11.53 9.38 14.89
N LYS A 418 -10.23 9.41 14.58
CA LYS A 418 -9.68 9.36 13.22
C LYS A 418 -8.94 8.04 13.01
N MET A 419 -9.31 7.31 11.97
CA MET A 419 -8.71 5.99 11.71
C MET A 419 -8.81 5.56 10.25
N ASN A 420 -8.06 4.52 9.89
CA ASN A 420 -8.10 3.94 8.56
C ASN A 420 -9.36 3.13 8.29
N GLY A 421 -9.88 2.45 9.31
CA GLY A 421 -11.12 1.68 9.22
C GLY A 421 -11.69 1.34 10.59
N LEU A 422 -13.01 1.22 10.66
CA LEU A 422 -13.77 0.83 11.85
C LEU A 422 -14.61 -0.39 11.53
N VAL A 423 -14.19 -1.55 12.03
CA VAL A 423 -14.83 -2.85 11.76
C VAL A 423 -15.02 -3.74 12.98
N ASP A 424 -14.45 -3.36 14.13
CA ASP A 424 -14.58 -4.14 15.36
C ASP A 424 -16.01 -3.99 15.91
N ARG A 425 -16.76 -5.09 15.89
CA ARG A 425 -18.18 -5.13 16.29
C ARG A 425 -18.38 -4.61 17.72
N ARG A 426 -17.54 -5.00 18.67
CA ARG A 426 -17.72 -4.64 20.08
C ARG A 426 -17.47 -3.15 20.29
N LEU A 427 -16.41 -2.58 19.70
CA LEU A 427 -16.18 -1.13 19.76
C LEU A 427 -17.31 -0.34 19.09
N ILE A 428 -17.86 -0.85 17.99
CA ILE A 428 -19.04 -0.25 17.34
C ILE A 428 -20.26 -0.26 18.28
N GLU A 429 -20.54 -1.38 18.95
CA GLU A 429 -21.62 -1.50 19.95
C GLU A 429 -21.44 -0.52 21.12
N GLU A 430 -20.24 -0.35 21.64
CA GLU A 430 -19.95 0.60 22.71
C GLU A 430 -20.13 2.06 22.26
N LEU A 431 -19.75 2.38 21.01
CA LEU A 431 -19.99 3.70 20.42
C LEU A 431 -21.49 3.98 20.25
N TYR A 432 -22.29 2.98 19.88
CA TYR A 432 -23.76 3.11 19.89
C TYR A 432 -24.27 3.43 21.29
N GLY A 433 -23.86 2.65 22.30
CA GLY A 433 -24.27 2.87 23.69
C GLY A 433 -23.86 4.24 24.26
N ALA A 434 -22.68 4.74 23.87
CA ALA A 434 -22.25 6.10 24.22
C ALA A 434 -23.10 7.17 23.53
N SER A 435 -23.44 6.98 22.25
CA SER A 435 -24.33 7.90 21.53
C SER A 435 -25.72 7.96 22.16
N GLU A 436 -26.28 6.82 22.57
CA GLU A 436 -27.58 6.73 23.26
C GLU A 436 -27.57 7.43 24.62
N ALA A 437 -26.42 7.41 25.30
CA ALA A 437 -26.20 8.15 26.54
C ALA A 437 -26.08 9.67 26.35
N GLY A 438 -26.04 10.17 25.10
CA GLY A 438 -25.94 11.59 24.78
C GLY A 438 -24.54 12.09 24.44
N VAL A 439 -23.55 11.20 24.26
CA VAL A 439 -22.18 11.59 23.85
C VAL A 439 -22.18 12.06 22.40
N ARG A 440 -21.53 13.19 22.11
CA ARG A 440 -21.30 13.62 20.72
C ARG A 440 -20.13 12.86 20.11
N ILE A 441 -20.33 12.17 18.99
CA ILE A 441 -19.28 11.36 18.36
C ILE A 441 -19.00 11.86 16.94
N ASP A 442 -17.73 12.20 16.66
CA ASP A 442 -17.24 12.58 15.34
C ASP A 442 -16.24 11.52 14.84
N LEU A 443 -16.59 10.81 13.76
CA LEU A 443 -15.75 9.76 13.16
C LEU A 443 -15.15 10.23 11.83
N ILE A 444 -13.82 10.12 11.70
CA ILE A 444 -13.07 10.47 10.49
C ILE A 444 -12.41 9.19 9.96
N VAL A 445 -13.15 8.44 9.13
CA VAL A 445 -12.74 7.12 8.62
C VAL A 445 -12.54 7.18 7.11
N ARG A 446 -11.34 6.84 6.62
CA ARG A 446 -11.04 6.90 5.17
C ARG A 446 -11.38 5.63 4.39
N GLY A 447 -11.40 4.47 5.05
CA GLY A 447 -11.50 3.16 4.41
C GLY A 447 -12.75 2.40 4.86
N ARG A 448 -12.57 1.12 5.20
CA ARG A 448 -13.67 0.23 5.60
C ARG A 448 -14.35 0.75 6.87
N CYS A 449 -15.66 0.95 6.79
CA CYS A 449 -16.49 1.31 7.93
C CYS A 449 -17.76 0.45 7.90
N THR A 450 -17.86 -0.54 8.78
CA THR A 450 -19.04 -1.42 8.83
C THR A 450 -20.06 -0.82 9.79
N LYS A 451 -21.22 -0.38 9.25
CA LYS A 451 -22.41 0.19 9.93
C LYS A 451 -22.15 1.10 11.16
N LEU A 452 -22.36 2.40 10.96
CA LEU A 452 -23.02 3.30 11.92
C LEU A 452 -23.99 4.25 11.18
N ALA A 453 -25.27 3.89 11.13
CA ALA A 453 -26.36 4.83 10.82
C ALA A 453 -27.15 5.08 12.10
N ILE A 454 -26.93 6.23 12.75
CA ILE A 454 -27.82 6.72 13.81
C ILE A 454 -28.51 7.98 13.28
N ARG A 455 -29.83 7.91 13.18
CA ARG A 455 -30.68 9.08 12.95
C ARG A 455 -31.92 8.96 13.82
N SER A 456 -32.05 9.82 14.83
CA SER A 456 -33.30 10.18 15.56
C SER A 456 -32.92 10.99 16.83
N ARG A 457 -33.48 12.15 17.23
CA ARG A 457 -34.36 13.21 16.67
C ARG A 457 -34.30 14.38 17.69
N ARG A 458 -34.35 15.64 17.21
CA ARG A 458 -34.69 16.92 17.89
C ARG A 458 -33.68 17.58 18.87
N SER A 459 -32.96 18.61 18.39
CA SER A 459 -33.24 20.03 18.74
C SER A 459 -32.26 21.00 18.04
N ALA A 460 -32.83 22.13 17.56
CA ALA A 460 -32.20 23.35 17.04
C ALA A 460 -31.34 23.26 15.76
N TRP A 461 -32.04 23.34 14.62
CA TRP A 461 -31.49 24.02 13.44
C TRP A 461 -31.31 25.51 13.77
N ARG A 462 -30.08 26.03 13.66
CA ARG A 462 -29.87 27.47 13.40
C ARG A 462 -29.16 27.62 12.06
N ALA A 463 -29.91 28.05 11.06
CA ALA A 463 -29.34 28.73 9.91
C ALA A 463 -28.90 30.13 10.38
N GLY A 464 -27.60 30.29 10.64
CA GLY A 464 -26.98 31.60 10.83
C GLY A 464 -26.29 32.01 9.53
N ARG A 465 -26.80 33.06 8.88
CA ARG A 465 -25.94 33.88 8.02
C ARG A 465 -24.99 34.63 8.96
N THR A 466 -23.71 34.68 8.62
CA THR A 466 -22.83 35.76 9.06
C THR A 466 -22.45 36.57 7.83
N SER A 467 -22.38 37.89 8.03
CA SER A 467 -22.13 38.91 7.02
C SER A 467 -20.67 39.36 7.00
N ASP A 468 -19.74 38.56 7.53
CA ASP A 468 -18.31 38.89 7.60
C ASP A 468 -17.45 37.73 7.06
N GLY A 469 -16.71 38.00 5.98
CA GLY A 469 -15.98 36.99 5.22
C GLY A 469 -14.76 36.39 5.95
N SER A 470 -14.98 35.49 6.91
CA SER A 470 -13.92 34.66 7.52
C SER A 470 -14.04 33.16 7.12
N PRO A 471 -12.94 32.40 7.05
CA PRO A 471 -12.90 31.11 6.35
C PRO A 471 -13.55 29.96 7.15
N ARG A 472 -14.37 29.15 6.47
CA ARG A 472 -15.03 27.95 7.03
C ARG A 472 -14.10 26.73 7.04
N SER A 473 -14.15 25.96 8.12
CA SER A 473 -13.65 24.58 8.19
C SER A 473 -14.53 23.65 7.34
N TRP A 474 -13.92 22.87 6.44
CA TRP A 474 -14.62 21.90 5.60
C TRP A 474 -15.00 20.65 6.40
N GLY A 475 -16.28 20.54 6.76
CA GLY A 475 -16.90 19.30 7.18
C GLY A 475 -17.53 18.61 5.97
N ILE A 476 -17.11 17.38 5.66
CA ILE A 476 -17.66 16.58 4.57
C ILE A 476 -19.11 16.19 4.91
N ALA A 477 -20.07 16.65 4.12
CA ALA A 477 -21.43 16.11 4.09
C ALA A 477 -21.51 15.02 3.01
N LEU A 478 -21.96 13.81 3.37
CA LEU A 478 -22.23 12.73 2.42
C LEU A 478 -23.75 12.59 2.14
N PRO A 479 -24.14 12.09 0.95
CA PRO A 479 -25.49 12.29 0.39
C PRO A 479 -26.53 11.24 0.84
N LYS A 480 -27.81 11.60 0.68
CA LYS A 480 -28.99 10.75 0.94
C LYS A 480 -29.07 9.57 -0.04
N TRP A 481 -29.37 8.37 0.45
CA TRP A 481 -29.87 7.25 -0.35
C TRP A 481 -31.29 6.88 0.08
N SER A 482 -32.20 6.75 -0.89
CA SER A 482 -33.56 6.24 -0.75
C SER A 482 -33.56 4.71 -0.76
N SER A 483 -34.36 4.13 0.12
CA SER A 483 -34.52 2.70 0.37
C SER A 483 -35.05 1.92 -0.85
N GLY A 484 -34.32 0.88 -1.25
CA GLY A 484 -34.82 -0.23 -2.06
C GLY A 484 -34.88 -1.49 -1.20
N THR A 485 -36.09 -2.02 -1.01
CA THR A 485 -36.41 -3.21 -0.22
C THR A 485 -35.87 -4.46 -0.90
N ILE A 486 -35.16 -5.31 -0.14
CA ILE A 486 -34.84 -6.68 -0.57
C ILE A 486 -36.10 -7.53 -0.34
N THR A 487 -36.67 -8.09 -1.41
CA THR A 487 -37.60 -9.22 -1.33
C THR A 487 -36.99 -10.40 -2.05
N SER A 488 -36.75 -11.46 -1.29
CA SER A 488 -36.52 -12.82 -1.80
C SER A 488 -37.81 -13.38 -2.39
N SER A 489 -37.79 -13.82 -3.65
CA SER A 489 -38.72 -14.84 -4.11
C SER A 489 -38.11 -15.70 -5.22
N SER A 490 -38.09 -17.00 -4.94
CA SER A 490 -37.93 -18.06 -5.90
C SER A 490 -39.24 -18.26 -6.67
N ARG A 491 -39.19 -18.35 -8.01
CA ARG A 491 -39.99 -19.28 -8.84
C ARG A 491 -39.81 -19.06 -10.36
N THR A 492 -39.32 -20.12 -11.01
CA THR A 492 -39.82 -20.78 -12.23
C THR A 492 -40.35 -19.96 -13.42
N SER A 493 -39.71 -20.23 -14.56
CA SER A 493 -40.15 -20.19 -15.97
C SER A 493 -41.65 -19.99 -16.28
N ARG A 494 -41.93 -19.05 -17.21
CA ARG A 494 -42.63 -19.28 -18.50
C ARG A 494 -42.84 -17.95 -19.25
N GLY A 495 -42.38 -17.92 -20.51
CA GLY A 495 -43.04 -17.40 -21.72
C GLY A 495 -43.60 -15.97 -21.79
N GLY A 496 -43.23 -15.26 -22.87
CA GLY A 496 -44.20 -14.42 -23.59
C GLY A 496 -43.78 -12.98 -23.91
N MET A 497 -43.36 -12.78 -25.15
CA MET A 497 -43.65 -11.64 -26.05
C MET A 497 -43.54 -10.19 -25.53
N GLY A 498 -42.53 -9.49 -26.05
CA GLY A 498 -42.68 -8.34 -26.95
C GLY A 498 -43.38 -7.07 -26.46
N ARG A 499 -42.65 -5.95 -26.45
CA ARG A 499 -43.01 -4.72 -27.18
C ARG A 499 -41.85 -3.70 -27.14
N SER A 500 -41.74 -3.03 -28.28
CA SER A 500 -40.75 -2.08 -28.76
C SER A 500 -40.84 -0.67 -28.16
N TRP A 501 -39.66 -0.03 -27.94
CA TRP A 501 -39.20 1.36 -28.30
C TRP A 501 -40.11 2.60 -28.01
N PRO A 502 -39.62 3.86 -27.91
CA PRO A 502 -38.42 4.37 -28.58
C PRO A 502 -37.53 5.45 -27.89
N ARG A 503 -36.35 5.60 -28.54
CA ARG A 503 -35.37 6.69 -28.65
C ARG A 503 -34.51 7.07 -27.45
#